data_AF-A0A6M2D4Z0-F1
#
_entry.id   AF-A0A6M2D4Z0-F1
#
_cell.length_a   1.000
_cell.length_b   1.000
_cell.length_c   1.000
_cell.angle_alpha   90.00
_cell.angle_beta   90.00
_cell.angle_gamma   90.00
#
_symmetry.space_group_name_H-M   'P 1'
#
loop_
_entity.id
_entity.type
_entity.pdbx_description
1 polymer ?
#
loop_
_entity_poly.entity_id
_entity_poly.type
_entity_poly.pdbx_seq_one_letter_code
_entity_poly.pdbx_strand_id
1 'polypeptide(L)'
;RKSVRFIFNMYSWRTSASTLVERAELEPLELRRHTERLGYLYKIYHNKIGVERDHFIQPVSKRITRSHHSKKLRDYNCRTDVFHNTFFPRTVREWNELPADVVERMTTADFISTLQAHLTTV
;
A
#
# COMPACT_ATOMS: atom_id res chain seq x y z
N ARG A 1 19.35 -1.05 9.61
CA ARG A 1 19.87 -1.25 10.99
C ARG A 1 20.51 0.00 11.61
N LYS A 2 20.99 1.01 10.84
CA LYS A 2 21.46 2.28 11.44
C LYS A 2 20.31 3.11 12.06
N SER A 3 19.13 3.04 11.46
CA SER A 3 17.91 3.73 11.94
C SER A 3 17.49 3.36 13.36
N VAL A 4 17.62 2.10 13.79
CA VAL A 4 17.24 1.72 15.17
C VAL A 4 18.16 2.32 16.23
N ARG A 5 19.44 2.55 15.90
CA ARG A 5 20.36 3.29 16.78
C ARG A 5 19.92 4.74 16.95
N PHE A 6 19.41 5.34 15.88
CA PHE A 6 18.84 6.68 15.93
C PHE A 6 17.56 6.73 16.78
N ILE A 7 16.62 5.80 16.56
CA ILE A 7 15.35 5.72 17.30
C ILE A 7 15.59 5.63 18.81
N PHE A 8 16.52 4.78 19.25
CA PHE A 8 16.83 4.59 20.66
C PHE A 8 17.94 5.50 21.20
N ASN A 9 18.52 6.37 20.37
CA ASN A 9 19.70 7.18 20.70
C ASN A 9 20.88 6.34 21.26
N MET A 10 21.08 5.12 20.73
CA MET A 10 22.09 4.16 21.21
C MET A 10 23.18 3.90 20.17
N TYR A 11 24.30 4.60 20.29
CA TYR A 11 25.42 4.53 19.35
C TYR A 11 26.62 3.72 19.86
N SER A 12 26.55 3.18 21.08
CA SER A 12 27.64 2.36 21.63
C SER A 12 27.90 1.11 20.79
N TRP A 13 29.18 0.77 20.64
CA TRP A 13 29.65 -0.44 19.95
C TRP A 13 29.26 -1.73 20.69
N ARG A 14 29.00 -1.65 22.01
CA ARG A 14 28.51 -2.78 22.83
C ARG A 14 27.03 -3.07 22.62
N THR A 15 26.27 -2.12 22.09
CA THR A 15 24.85 -2.31 21.81
C THR A 15 24.71 -3.04 20.47
N SER A 16 24.13 -4.25 20.50
CA SER A 16 23.82 -4.98 19.28
C SER A 16 22.70 -4.28 18.51
N ALA A 17 22.86 -4.13 17.20
CA ALA A 17 21.81 -3.56 16.36
C ALA A 17 20.62 -4.52 16.17
N SER A 18 20.84 -5.83 16.29
CA SER A 18 19.78 -6.84 16.14
C SER A 18 18.81 -6.81 17.33
N THR A 19 19.33 -6.72 18.55
CA THR A 19 18.49 -6.60 19.76
C THR A 19 17.69 -5.30 19.77
N LEU A 20 18.26 -4.21 19.22
CA LEU A 20 17.51 -2.97 19.01
C LEU A 20 16.41 -3.10 17.95
N VAL A 21 16.60 -3.92 16.91
CA VAL A 21 15.56 -4.18 15.91
C VAL A 21 14.43 -4.98 16.52
N GLU A 22 14.73 -6.04 17.27
CA GLU A 22 13.74 -6.85 17.99
C GLU A 22 12.96 -5.98 18.98
N ARG A 23 13.68 -5.17 19.77
CA ARG A 23 13.07 -4.23 20.72
C ARG A 23 12.23 -3.14 20.04
N ALA A 24 12.52 -2.79 18.79
CA ALA A 24 11.77 -1.75 18.10
C ALA A 24 10.37 -2.20 17.70
N GLU A 25 10.12 -3.51 17.61
CA GLU A 25 8.84 -4.11 17.18
C GLU A 25 8.28 -3.42 15.92
N LEU A 26 9.18 -3.00 15.02
CA LEU A 26 8.80 -2.25 13.84
C LEU A 26 8.32 -3.20 12.75
N GLU A 27 7.17 -2.88 12.19
CA GLU A 27 6.68 -3.56 10.99
C GLU A 27 7.72 -3.58 9.87
N PRO A 28 7.77 -4.68 9.08
CA PRO A 28 8.63 -4.78 7.92
C PRO A 28 8.48 -3.55 7.02
N LEU A 29 9.61 -3.03 6.52
CA LEU A 29 9.60 -1.84 5.66
C LEU A 29 8.78 -2.07 4.38
N GLU A 30 8.80 -3.29 3.88
CA GLU A 30 8.01 -3.72 2.73
C GLU A 30 6.51 -3.58 3.00
N LEU A 31 6.03 -4.12 4.12
CA LEU A 31 4.63 -4.02 4.55
C LEU A 31 4.20 -2.56 4.66
N ARG A 32 4.99 -1.75 5.38
CA ARG A 32 4.72 -0.31 5.52
C ARG A 32 4.64 0.41 4.18
N ARG A 33 5.59 0.16 3.28
CA ARG A 33 5.57 0.77 1.93
C ARG A 33 4.38 0.29 1.09
N HIS A 34 3.95 -0.94 1.26
CA HIS A 34 2.80 -1.47 0.55
C HIS A 34 1.50 -0.82 1.04
N THR A 35 1.31 -0.76 2.36
CA THR A 35 0.19 -0.05 3.01
C THR A 35 0.13 1.43 2.61
N GLU A 36 1.25 2.15 2.65
CA GLU A 36 1.29 3.57 2.28
C GLU A 36 0.97 3.79 0.80
N ARG A 37 1.46 2.93 -0.11
CA ARG A 37 1.15 3.04 -1.54
C ARG A 37 -0.34 2.85 -1.82
N LEU A 38 -0.94 1.79 -1.27
CA LEU A 38 -2.37 1.52 -1.42
C LEU A 38 -3.22 2.59 -0.72
N GLY A 39 -2.80 3.07 0.45
CA GLY A 39 -3.44 4.19 1.14
C GLY A 39 -3.37 5.51 0.34
N TYR A 40 -2.27 5.75 -0.37
CA TYR A 40 -2.16 6.90 -1.27
C TYR A 40 -3.08 6.76 -2.48
N LEU A 41 -3.13 5.58 -3.10
CA LEU A 41 -4.04 5.31 -4.21
C LEU A 41 -5.51 5.46 -3.79
N TYR A 42 -5.89 4.99 -2.61
CA TYR A 42 -7.23 5.18 -2.04
C TYR A 42 -7.57 6.67 -1.94
N LYS A 43 -6.64 7.49 -1.45
CA LYS A 43 -6.84 8.95 -1.34
C LYS A 43 -7.00 9.62 -2.71
N ILE A 44 -6.23 9.20 -3.73
CA ILE A 44 -6.39 9.66 -5.12
C ILE A 44 -7.76 9.27 -5.67
N TYR A 45 -8.16 8.00 -5.51
CA TYR A 45 -9.45 7.49 -5.97
C TYR A 45 -10.63 8.31 -5.44
N HIS A 46 -10.57 8.64 -4.15
CA HIS A 46 -11.59 9.42 -3.45
C HIS A 46 -11.42 10.94 -3.55
N ASN A 47 -10.52 11.45 -4.42
CA ASN A 47 -10.25 12.89 -4.59
C ASN A 47 -9.92 13.61 -3.26
N LYS A 48 -9.27 12.93 -2.32
CA LYS A 48 -8.86 13.48 -1.02
C LYS A 48 -7.51 14.22 -1.10
N ILE A 49 -6.88 14.25 -2.27
CA ILE A 49 -5.61 14.91 -2.56
C ILE A 49 -5.77 15.67 -3.88
N GLY A 50 -5.06 16.78 -4.07
CA GLY A 50 -5.06 17.59 -5.30
C GLY A 50 -4.38 16.95 -6.52
N VAL A 51 -4.43 15.62 -6.66
CA VAL A 51 -3.95 14.91 -7.87
C VAL A 51 -5.14 14.69 -8.79
N GLU A 52 -4.98 14.99 -10.07
CA GLU A 52 -6.03 14.80 -11.06
C GLU A 52 -6.23 13.32 -11.38
N ARG A 53 -7.18 12.68 -10.68
CA ARG A 53 -7.36 11.22 -10.75
C ARG A 53 -7.64 10.70 -12.16
N ASP A 54 -8.39 11.44 -12.98
CA ASP A 54 -8.92 10.91 -14.24
C ASP A 54 -7.81 10.72 -15.30
N HIS A 55 -6.68 11.41 -15.14
CA HIS A 55 -5.47 11.22 -15.95
C HIS A 55 -4.68 9.95 -15.58
N PHE A 56 -4.76 9.51 -14.32
CA PHE A 56 -3.91 8.42 -13.81
C PHE A 56 -4.69 7.15 -13.47
N ILE A 57 -6.00 7.21 -13.23
CA ILE A 57 -6.78 6.03 -12.88
C ILE A 57 -8.13 6.09 -13.57
N GLN A 58 -8.51 4.96 -14.17
CA GLN A 58 -9.76 4.84 -14.90
C GLN A 58 -10.55 3.67 -14.30
N PRO A 59 -11.71 3.89 -13.70
CA PRO A 59 -12.58 2.81 -13.25
C PRO A 59 -12.98 1.89 -14.41
N VAL A 60 -13.08 0.59 -14.17
CA VAL A 60 -13.57 -0.35 -15.18
C VAL A 60 -15.09 -0.27 -15.21
N SER A 61 -15.69 0.08 -16.35
CA SER A 61 -17.16 0.20 -16.49
C SER A 61 -17.90 -1.14 -16.63
N LYS A 62 -17.19 -2.27 -16.63
CA LYS A 62 -17.78 -3.58 -16.95
C LYS A 62 -18.39 -4.30 -15.75
N ARG A 63 -19.52 -4.95 -16.05
CA ARG A 63 -20.41 -5.79 -15.24
C ARG A 63 -19.69 -6.49 -14.07
N ILE A 64 -20.20 -6.24 -12.86
CA ILE A 64 -19.86 -6.97 -11.64
C ILE A 64 -20.02 -8.46 -11.93
N THR A 65 -18.91 -9.17 -12.05
CA THR A 65 -18.90 -10.64 -11.95
C THR A 65 -18.56 -10.98 -10.51
N ARG A 66 -19.02 -12.15 -10.01
CA ARG A 66 -18.87 -12.57 -8.61
C ARG A 66 -17.42 -12.59 -8.08
N SER A 67 -16.43 -12.42 -8.96
CA SER A 67 -14.99 -12.40 -8.66
C SER A 67 -14.38 -10.99 -8.59
N HIS A 68 -15.15 -9.92 -8.80
CA HIS A 68 -14.61 -8.55 -8.89
C HIS A 68 -15.35 -7.56 -7.97
N HIS A 69 -14.58 -6.76 -7.23
CA HIS A 69 -15.11 -5.69 -6.37
C HIS A 69 -15.53 -4.46 -7.19
N SER A 70 -16.43 -3.65 -6.64
CA SER A 70 -17.08 -2.52 -7.31
C SER A 70 -16.13 -1.38 -7.73
N LYS A 71 -15.00 -1.22 -7.04
CA LYS A 71 -14.01 -0.14 -7.27
C LYS A 71 -12.78 -0.57 -8.07
N LYS A 72 -12.92 -1.54 -8.99
CA LYS A 72 -11.80 -2.04 -9.80
C LYS A 72 -11.30 -0.97 -10.79
N LEU A 73 -9.99 -0.87 -10.94
CA LEU A 73 -9.32 0.07 -11.83
C LEU A 73 -8.83 -0.64 -13.10
N ARG A 74 -8.75 0.10 -14.21
CA ARG A 74 -8.21 -0.40 -15.47
C ARG A 74 -6.72 -0.65 -15.31
N ASP A 75 -6.28 -1.85 -15.68
CA ASP A 75 -4.86 -2.19 -15.66
C ASP A 75 -4.07 -1.35 -16.67
N TYR A 76 -2.82 -1.07 -16.31
CA TYR A 76 -1.88 -0.36 -17.16
C TYR A 76 -1.25 -1.32 -18.18
N ASN A 77 -1.15 -0.89 -19.43
CA ASN A 77 -0.36 -1.62 -20.42
C ASN A 77 1.11 -1.19 -20.32
N CYS A 78 1.95 -2.05 -19.76
CA CYS A 78 3.36 -1.79 -19.56
C CYS A 78 4.21 -2.56 -20.56
N ARG A 79 5.06 -1.84 -21.30
CA ARG A 79 6.03 -2.45 -22.24
C ARG A 79 7.37 -2.79 -21.61
N THR A 80 7.71 -2.15 -20.49
CA THR A 80 9.00 -2.33 -19.80
C THR A 80 8.78 -2.62 -18.32
N ASP A 81 9.65 -3.43 -17.73
CA ASP A 81 9.63 -3.75 -16.29
C ASP A 81 9.82 -2.50 -15.43
N VAL A 82 10.61 -1.54 -15.92
CA VAL A 82 10.81 -0.26 -15.23
C VAL A 82 9.47 0.46 -15.06
N PHE A 83 8.69 0.59 -16.15
CA PHE A 83 7.38 1.24 -16.08
C PHE A 83 6.39 0.40 -15.27
N HIS A 84 6.39 -0.93 -15.46
CA HIS A 84 5.55 -1.86 -14.70
C HIS A 84 5.73 -1.71 -13.18
N ASN A 85 6.96 -1.45 -12.72
CA ASN A 85 7.28 -1.30 -11.30
C ASN A 85 7.19 0.15 -10.79
N THR A 86 6.73 1.10 -11.62
CA THR A 86 6.41 2.45 -11.15
C THR A 86 5.14 2.46 -10.29
N PHE A 87 4.87 3.59 -9.64
CA PHE A 87 3.78 3.72 -8.68
C PHE A 87 2.42 3.26 -9.22
N PHE A 88 1.92 3.83 -10.32
CA PHE A 88 0.54 3.56 -10.76
C PHE A 88 0.34 2.12 -11.27
N PRO A 89 1.13 1.59 -12.22
CA PRO A 89 0.91 0.25 -12.74
C PRO A 89 0.99 -0.82 -11.65
N ARG A 90 2.00 -0.71 -10.78
CA ARG A 90 2.17 -1.64 -9.67
C ARG A 90 1.02 -1.56 -8.66
N THR A 91 0.68 -0.35 -8.23
CA THR A 91 -0.30 -0.15 -7.14
C THR A 91 -1.73 -0.41 -7.63
N VAL A 92 -2.04 -0.16 -8.90
CA VAL A 92 -3.34 -0.52 -9.51
C VAL A 92 -3.52 -2.03 -9.56
N ARG A 93 -2.48 -2.79 -9.91
CA ARG A 93 -2.54 -4.25 -9.89
C ARG A 93 -2.78 -4.79 -8.49
N GLU A 94 -1.98 -4.32 -7.53
CA GLU A 94 -2.12 -4.66 -6.11
C GLU A 94 -3.52 -4.30 -5.58
N TRP A 95 -4.07 -3.15 -5.98
CA TRP A 95 -5.43 -2.72 -5.63
C TRP A 95 -6.51 -3.65 -6.20
N ASN A 96 -6.35 -4.09 -7.45
CA ASN A 96 -7.29 -4.96 -8.13
C ASN A 96 -7.29 -6.41 -7.59
N GLU A 97 -6.23 -6.79 -6.87
CA GLU A 97 -6.11 -8.07 -6.15
C GLU A 97 -6.75 -8.02 -4.75
N LEU A 98 -7.07 -6.83 -4.23
CA LEU A 98 -7.67 -6.69 -2.91
C LEU A 98 -9.11 -7.23 -2.87
N PRO A 99 -9.54 -7.78 -1.73
CA PRO A 99 -10.90 -8.22 -1.54
C PRO A 99 -11.85 -7.01 -1.37
N ALA A 100 -13.13 -7.23 -1.70
CA ALA A 100 -14.14 -6.17 -1.73
C ALA A 100 -14.37 -5.52 -0.36
N ASP A 101 -14.27 -6.29 0.72
CA ASP A 101 -14.46 -5.87 2.11
C ASP A 101 -13.43 -4.82 2.58
N VAL A 102 -12.22 -4.86 2.04
CA VAL A 102 -11.17 -3.87 2.29
C VAL A 102 -11.43 -2.63 1.43
N VAL A 103 -11.67 -2.80 0.14
CA VAL A 103 -11.77 -1.68 -0.82
C VAL A 103 -13.04 -0.84 -0.61
N GLU A 104 -14.13 -1.43 -0.11
CA GLU A 104 -15.41 -0.76 0.08
C GLU A 104 -15.47 0.18 1.30
N ARG A 105 -14.43 0.19 2.15
CA ARG A 105 -14.35 1.10 3.31
C ARG A 105 -14.45 2.58 2.91
N MET A 106 -15.18 3.36 3.72
CA MET A 106 -15.50 4.77 3.43
C MET A 106 -14.45 5.75 3.96
N THR A 107 -13.77 5.38 5.04
CA THR A 107 -12.74 6.21 5.69
C THR A 107 -11.35 5.72 5.31
N THR A 108 -10.40 6.65 5.19
CA THR A 108 -8.98 6.32 4.98
C THR A 108 -8.39 5.53 6.14
N ALA A 109 -8.78 5.86 7.38
CA ALA A 109 -8.29 5.16 8.57
C ALA A 109 -8.78 3.71 8.61
N ASP A 110 -10.07 3.49 8.37
CA ASP A 110 -10.67 2.15 8.34
C ASP A 110 -10.08 1.29 7.21
N PHE A 111 -9.88 1.88 6.04
CA PHE A 111 -9.19 1.23 4.92
C PHE A 111 -7.78 0.78 5.31
N ILE A 112 -6.97 1.66 5.90
CA ILE A 112 -5.58 1.33 6.28
C ILE A 112 -5.56 0.23 7.34
N SER A 113 -6.42 0.31 8.36
CA SER A 113 -6.48 -0.67 9.45
C SER A 113 -6.88 -2.06 8.93
N THR A 114 -7.95 -2.13 8.12
CA THR A 114 -8.41 -3.40 7.53
C THR A 114 -7.38 -3.98 6.55
N LEU A 115 -6.72 -3.14 5.77
CA LEU A 115 -5.66 -3.54 4.87
C LEU A 115 -4.44 -4.09 5.61
N GLN A 116 -4.02 -3.47 6.71
CA GLN A 116 -2.94 -3.99 7.55
C GLN A 116 -3.28 -5.37 8.12
N ALA A 117 -4.51 -5.55 8.62
CA ALA A 117 -4.96 -6.85 9.11
C ALA A 117 -4.95 -7.92 8.01
N HIS A 118 -5.40 -7.57 6.79
CA HIS A 118 -5.37 -8.49 5.65
C HIS A 118 -3.94 -8.90 5.27
N LEU A 119 -3.02 -7.94 5.19
CA LEU A 119 -1.64 -8.20 4.78
C LEU A 119 -0.81 -8.96 5.81
N THR A 120 -1.17 -8.92 7.09
CA THR A 120 -0.51 -9.72 8.13
C THR A 120 -1.03 -11.16 8.21
N THR A 121 -2.20 -11.43 7.62
CA THR A 121 -2.83 -12.77 7.66
C THR A 121 -2.38 -13.67 6.51
N VAL A 122 -1.86 -13.09 5.43
CA VAL A 122 -1.38 -13.77 4.20
C VAL A 122 0.11 -14.00 4.28
#